data_AF-A0A7J6VT38-F1
#
_entry.id   AF-A0A7J6VT38-F1
#
_cell.length_a   1.000
_cell.length_b   1.000
_cell.length_c   1.000
_cell.angle_alpha   90.00
_cell.angle_beta   90.00
_cell.angle_gamma   90.00
#
_symmetry.space_group_name_H-M   'P 1'
#
loop_
_entity.id
_entity.type
_entity.pdbx_description
1 polymer ?
#
loop_
_entity_poly.entity_id
_entity_poly.type
_entity_poly.pdbx_seq_one_letter_code
_entity_poly.pdbx_strand_id
1 'polypeptide(L)' 'MDKLPSEISMKIFHFLDHQNLATAQQVCRNWKVLASDNNLWCNLFKERWGEGHAAFYAPFDHKSWKDVYEVQDRCDRVGL' A
#
# COMPACT_ATOMS: atom_id res chain seq x y z
N MET A 1 -1.95 19.43 -3.46
CA MET A 1 -3.00 18.76 -2.65
C MET A 1 -3.24 19.48 -1.32
N ASP A 2 -2.50 20.53 -0.99
CA ASP A 2 -2.54 21.17 0.33
C ASP A 2 -3.81 21.95 0.66
N LYS A 3 -4.79 21.95 -0.25
CA LYS A 3 -6.12 22.53 -0.05
C LYS A 3 -7.22 21.47 0.11
N LEU A 4 -6.91 20.20 -0.12
CA LEU A 4 -7.85 19.11 0.10
C LEU A 4 -7.73 18.60 1.55
N PRO A 5 -8.85 18.26 2.20
CA PRO A 5 -8.79 17.52 3.46
C PRO A 5 -8.06 16.18 3.27
N SER A 6 -7.27 15.78 4.27
CA SER A 6 -6.47 14.55 4.26
C SER A 6 -7.32 13.30 3.96
N GLU A 7 -8.55 13.24 4.49
CA GLU A 7 -9.49 12.13 4.24
C GLU A 7 -9.84 11.97 2.76
N ILE A 8 -10.02 13.08 2.04
CA ILE A 8 -10.35 13.03 0.60
C ILE A 8 -9.12 12.59 -0.19
N SER A 9 -7.94 13.11 0.15
CA SER A 9 -6.68 12.65 -0.44
C SER A 9 -6.44 11.16 -0.18
N MET A 10 -6.70 10.68 1.03
CA MET A 10 -6.62 9.25 1.37
C MET A 10 -7.58 8.41 0.51
N LYS A 11 -8.83 8.85 0.34
CA LYS A 11 -9.79 8.15 -0.53
C LYS A 11 -9.31 8.08 -1.97
N ILE A 12 -8.73 9.15 -2.51
CA ILE A 12 -8.14 9.14 -3.86
C ILE A 12 -7.04 8.09 -3.94
N PHE A 13 -6.19 8.00 -2.93
CA PHE A 13 -5.05 7.08 -2.92
C PHE A 13 -5.51 5.61 -2.83
N HIS A 14 -6.65 5.32 -2.19
CA HIS A 14 -7.25 3.98 -2.18
C HIS A 14 -7.67 3.47 -3.57
N PHE A 15 -7.81 4.36 -4.57
CA PHE A 15 -8.10 3.95 -5.95
C PHE A 15 -6.84 3.74 -6.80
N LEU A 16 -5.65 3.97 -6.24
CA LEU A 16 -4.40 3.82 -6.98
C LEU A 16 -3.84 2.41 -6.81
N ASP A 17 -3.27 1.87 -7.88
CA ASP A 17 -2.50 0.64 -7.82
C ASP A 17 -1.10 0.86 -7.18
N HIS A 18 -0.40 -0.24 -6.92
CA HIS A 18 0.92 -0.22 -6.30
C HIS A 18 1.96 0.63 -7.08
N GLN A 19 1.89 0.65 -8.42
CA GLN A 19 2.84 1.41 -9.26
C GLN A 19 2.59 2.91 -9.15
N ASN A 20 1.32 3.31 -9.21
CA ASN A 20 0.92 4.69 -9.04
C ASN A 20 1.19 5.19 -7.62
N LEU A 21 1.03 4.34 -6.60
CA LEU A 21 1.40 4.68 -5.23
C LEU A 21 2.91 4.84 -5.03
N ALA A 22 3.71 3.96 -5.64
CA ALA A 22 5.16 4.11 -5.63
C ALA A 22 5.59 5.43 -6.28
N THR A 23 4.94 5.82 -7.38
CA THR A 23 5.14 7.12 -8.03
C THR A 23 4.67 8.28 -7.14
N ALA A 24 3.50 8.16 -6.51
CA ALA A 24 2.95 9.18 -5.62
C ALA A 24 3.88 9.50 -4.44
N GLN A 25 4.59 8.51 -3.91
CA GLN A 25 5.57 8.70 -2.83
C GLN A 25 6.75 9.60 -3.21
N GLN A 26 7.04 9.74 -4.51
CA GLN A 26 8.16 10.56 -5.01
C GLN A 26 7.75 12.02 -5.32
N VAL A 27 6.45 12.37 -5.23
CA VAL A 27 5.94 13.70 -5.60
C VAL A 27 6.30 14.75 -4.54
N CYS A 28 5.95 14.51 -3.28
CA CYS A 28 6.32 15.38 -2.16
C CYS A 28 6.23 14.65 -0.81
N ARG A 29 6.70 15.29 0.28
CA ARG A 29 6.68 14.69 1.63
C ARG A 29 5.27 14.32 2.11
N ASN A 30 4.27 15.16 1.82
CA ASN A 30 2.89 14.90 2.22
C ASN A 30 2.31 13.68 1.47
N TRP A 31 2.56 13.58 0.16
CA TRP A 31 2.12 12.43 -0.63
C TRP A 31 2.83 11.15 -0.21
N LYS A 32 4.11 11.24 0.17
CA LYS A 32 4.85 10.11 0.73
C LYS A 32 4.17 9.54 1.97
N VAL A 33 3.69 10.39 2.87
CA VAL A 33 2.95 9.95 4.07
C VAL A 33 1.64 9.26 3.66
N LEU A 34 0.84 9.90 2.80
CA LEU A 34 -0.45 9.37 2.36
C LEU A 34 -0.34 8.05 1.58
N ALA A 35 0.62 7.92 0.67
CA ALA A 35 0.87 6.70 -0.10
C ALA A 35 1.63 5.62 0.66
N SER A 36 2.05 5.88 1.91
CA SER A 36 2.62 4.87 2.80
C SER A 36 1.63 4.40 3.87
N ASP A 37 0.35 4.80 3.76
CA ASP A 37 -0.67 4.41 4.73
C ASP A 37 -0.87 2.89 4.81
N ASN A 38 -0.84 2.35 6.02
CA ASN A 38 -0.83 0.92 6.24
C ASN A 38 -2.14 0.23 5.82
N ASN A 39 -3.29 0.89 6.01
CA ASN A 39 -4.58 0.33 5.64
C ASN A 39 -4.74 0.29 4.12
N LEU A 40 -4.21 1.31 3.43
CA LEU A 40 -4.17 1.33 1.98
C LEU A 40 -3.41 0.13 1.40
N TRP A 41 -2.23 -0.20 1.94
CA TRP A 41 -1.47 -1.36 1.48
C TRP A 41 -2.12 -2.69 1.89
N CYS A 42 -2.79 -2.74 3.04
CA CYS A 42 -3.60 -3.89 3.46
C CYS A 42 -4.74 -4.19 2.48
N ASN A 43 -5.48 -3.15 2.08
CA ASN A 43 -6.58 -3.26 1.14
C ASN A 43 -6.07 -3.74 -0.23
N LEU A 44 -4.99 -3.14 -0.73
CA LEU A 44 -4.36 -3.61 -1.98
C LEU A 44 -3.90 -5.07 -1.91
N PHE A 45 -3.36 -5.49 -0.76
CA PHE A 45 -2.97 -6.88 -0.59
C PHE A 45 -4.19 -7.81 -0.65
N LYS A 46 -5.27 -7.45 0.06
CA LYS A 46 -6.53 -8.21 0.05
C LYS A 46 -7.18 -8.26 -1.33
N GLU A 47 -7.15 -7.16 -2.08
CA GLU A 47 -7.70 -7.12 -3.44
C GLU A 47 -6.92 -8.02 -4.40
N ARG A 48 -5.60 -8.12 -4.23
CA ARG A 48 -4.74 -8.90 -5.14
C ARG A 48 -4.65 -10.39 -4.78
N TRP A 49 -4.48 -10.73 -3.50
CA TRP A 49 -4.26 -12.11 -3.04
C TRP A 49 -5.42 -12.69 -2.21
N GLY A 50 -6.40 -11.87 -1.85
CA GLY A 50 -7.56 -12.29 -1.06
C GLY A 50 -7.35 -12.18 0.46
N GLU A 51 -8.48 -12.17 1.18
CA GLU A 51 -8.51 -12.00 2.64
C GLU A 51 -7.82 -13.15 3.39
N GLY A 52 -7.91 -14.38 2.89
CA GLY A 52 -7.23 -15.54 3.49
C GLY A 52 -5.70 -15.40 3.50
N HIS A 53 -5.12 -14.95 2.38
CA HIS A 53 -3.68 -14.65 2.31
C HIS A 53 -3.34 -13.48 3.23
N ALA A 54 -4.18 -12.44 3.28
CA ALA A 54 -3.94 -11.31 4.17
C ALA A 54 -3.92 -11.76 5.64
N ALA A 55 -4.84 -12.62 6.08
CA ALA A 55 -4.84 -13.14 7.44
C ALA A 55 -3.55 -13.92 7.77
N PHE A 56 -3.00 -14.67 6.82
CA PHE A 56 -1.76 -15.43 7.00
C PHE A 56 -0.51 -14.54 7.01
N TYR A 57 -0.44 -13.56 6.10
CA TYR A 57 0.70 -12.65 5.94
C TYR A 57 0.58 -11.36 6.76
N ALA A 58 -0.41 -11.28 7.67
CA ALA A 58 -0.61 -10.12 8.50
C ALA A 58 0.72 -9.73 9.19
N PRO A 59 1.18 -8.49 9.04
CA PRO A 59 2.48 -8.10 9.56
C PRO A 59 2.50 -8.19 11.09
N PHE A 60 3.55 -8.80 11.62
CA PHE A 60 3.88 -8.78 13.04
C PHE A 60 4.98 -7.73 13.31
N ASP A 61 4.99 -7.18 14.53
CA ASP A 61 5.95 -6.17 15.01
C ASP A 61 5.95 -4.85 14.20
N HIS A 62 7.13 -4.41 13.76
CA HIS A 62 7.36 -3.12 13.09
C HIS A 62 7.17 -3.17 11.57
N LYS A 63 6.77 -4.31 11.00
CA LYS A 63 6.55 -4.43 9.55
C LYS A 63 5.23 -3.78 9.15
N SER A 64 5.24 -3.12 8.01
CA SER A 64 4.03 -2.57 7.40
C SER A 64 3.46 -3.52 6.36
N TRP A 65 2.19 -3.33 6.00
CA TRP A 65 1.55 -4.00 4.88
C TRP A 65 2.25 -3.69 3.55
N LYS A 66 2.92 -2.53 3.45
CA LYS A 66 3.75 -2.21 2.30
C LYS A 66 4.92 -3.18 2.17
N ASP A 67 5.64 -3.45 3.27
CA ASP A 67 6.76 -4.39 3.28
C ASP A 67 6.29 -5.81 2.90
N VAL A 68 5.15 -6.23 3.43
CA VAL A 68 4.53 -7.53 3.10
C VAL A 68 4.15 -7.59 1.62
N TYR A 69 3.53 -6.54 1.08
CA TYR A 69 3.17 -6.45 -0.34
C TYR A 69 4.39 -6.57 -1.24
N GLU A 70 5.47 -5.81 -0.96
CA GLU A 70 6.69 -5.83 -1.76
C GLU A 70 7.36 -7.21 -1.76
N VAL A 71 7.41 -7.88 -0.60
CA VAL A 71 7.96 -9.24 -0.50
C VAL A 71 7.14 -10.23 -1.31
N GLN A 72 5.80 -10.21 -1.17
CA GLN A 72 4.94 -11.14 -1.91
C GLN A 72 4.95 -10.87 -3.42
N ASP A 73 4.91 -9.60 -3.85
CA ASP A 73 5.02 -9.24 -5.27
C ASP A 73 6.34 -9.74 -5.87
N ARG A 74 7.44 -9.63 -5.11
CA ARG A 74 8.74 -10.14 -5.56
C ARG A 74 8.74 -11.66 -5.68
N CYS A 75 8.15 -12.38 -4.72
CA CYS A 75 8.01 -13.83 -4.78
C CYS A 75 7.20 -14.27 -6.00
N ASP A 76 6.07 -13.63 -6.27
CA ASP A 76 5.22 -13.93 -7.43
C ASP A 76 5.95 -13.66 -8.77
N ARG A 77 6.73 -12.59 -8.85
CA ARG A 77 7.44 -12.19 -10.09
C ARG A 77 8.67 -13.02 -10.39
N VAL A 78 9.43 -13.40 -9.36
CA VAL A 78 10.72 -14.06 -9.54
C VAL A 78 10.58 -15.58 -9.51
N GLY A 79 9.56 -16.12 -8.84
CA GLY A 79 9.37 -17.55 -8.64
C GLY A 79 10.48 -18.13 -7.78
N LEU A 80 10.16 -18.52 -6.55
CA LEU A 80 11.05 -19.37 -5.75
C LEU A 80 10.88 -20.83 -6.16
#